data_AF-A0A1G0YGR1-F1
#
_entry.id   AF-A0A1G0YGR1-F1
#
_cell.length_a   1.000
_cell.length_b   1.000
_cell.length_c   1.000
_cell.angle_alpha   90.00
_cell.angle_beta   90.00
_cell.angle_gamma   90.00
#
_symmetry.space_group_name_H-M   'P 1'
#
loop_
_entity.id
_entity.type
_entity.pdbx_description
1 polymer ?
#
loop_
_entity_poly.entity_id
_entity_poly.type
_entity_poly.pdbx_seq_one_letter_code
_entity_poly.pdbx_strand_id
1 'polypeptide(L)'
;MRKVPEQFSWVDQRLVRQEYIRRCDARGLALYLLLLTFSDAQGLSYYSDERAAALLSLSATDVREARRQLIEADLIAYERPLYQALSLGGAS
;
A
#
# COMPACT_ATOMS: atom_id res chain seq x y z
N MET A 1 -3.77 -30.78 2.21
CA MET A 1 -3.64 -29.45 1.56
C MET A 1 -4.67 -28.51 2.16
N ARG A 2 -4.33 -27.25 2.47
CA ARG A 2 -5.31 -26.24 2.91
C ARG A 2 -6.15 -25.79 1.71
N LYS A 3 -7.47 -25.61 1.91
CA LYS A 3 -8.37 -25.02 0.91
C LYS A 3 -8.08 -23.52 0.79
N VAL A 4 -7.98 -23.03 -0.43
CA VAL A 4 -7.88 -21.60 -0.72
C VAL A 4 -9.27 -20.97 -0.48
N PRO A 5 -9.38 -19.85 0.25
CA PRO A 5 -10.66 -19.16 0.46
C PRO A 5 -11.24 -18.66 -0.87
N GLU A 6 -12.57 -18.48 -0.93
CA GLU A 6 -13.29 -18.00 -2.13
C GLU A 6 -12.77 -16.66 -2.66
N GLN A 7 -12.17 -15.86 -1.78
CA GLN A 7 -11.60 -14.56 -2.07
C GLN A 7 -10.15 -14.54 -1.56
N PHE A 8 -9.22 -14.63 -2.50
CA PHE A 8 -7.80 -14.36 -2.28
C PHE A 8 -7.56 -12.94 -2.80
N SER A 9 -7.30 -11.97 -1.92
CA SER A 9 -6.92 -10.63 -2.36
C SER A 9 -5.62 -10.73 -3.14
N TRP A 10 -5.66 -10.43 -4.44
CA TRP A 10 -4.50 -10.55 -5.31
C TRP A 10 -3.60 -9.32 -5.14
N VAL A 11 -2.42 -9.53 -4.57
CA VAL A 11 -1.32 -8.56 -4.68
C VAL A 11 -0.62 -8.83 -6.00
N ASP A 12 -0.48 -7.80 -6.83
CA ASP A 12 0.04 -7.94 -8.18
C ASP A 12 1.51 -8.39 -8.18
N GLN A 13 1.81 -9.48 -8.90
CA GLN A 13 3.16 -10.04 -9.02
C GLN A 13 4.17 -9.04 -9.63
N ARG A 14 3.69 -8.00 -10.33
CA ARG A 14 4.52 -6.92 -10.86
C ARG A 14 5.28 -6.18 -9.75
N LEU A 15 4.78 -6.16 -8.50
CA LEU A 15 5.55 -5.61 -7.38
C LEU A 15 6.93 -6.24 -7.23
N VAL A 16 7.00 -7.56 -7.45
CA VAL A 16 8.25 -8.32 -7.39
C VAL A 16 8.95 -8.29 -8.75
N ARG A 17 8.22 -8.58 -9.84
CA ARG A 17 8.81 -8.71 -11.19
C ARG A 17 9.38 -7.41 -11.75
N GLN A 18 8.86 -6.25 -11.34
CA GLN A 18 9.34 -4.93 -11.78
C GLN A 18 10.10 -4.20 -10.66
N GLU A 19 10.55 -4.93 -9.64
CA GLU A 19 11.37 -4.44 -8.54
C GLU A 19 10.78 -3.29 -7.71
N TYR A 20 9.47 -3.01 -7.78
CA TYR A 20 8.82 -2.03 -6.92
C TYR A 20 9.04 -2.32 -5.43
N ILE A 21 9.14 -3.59 -5.06
CA ILE A 21 9.44 -4.01 -3.69
C ILE A 21 10.77 -3.47 -3.16
N ARG A 22 11.70 -3.09 -4.05
CA ARG A 22 13.01 -2.51 -3.69
C ARG A 22 12.99 -0.98 -3.58
N ARG A 23 11.90 -0.34 -4.01
CA ARG A 23 11.75 1.13 -4.02
C ARG A 23 11.25 1.69 -2.68
N CYS A 24 10.82 0.83 -1.77
CA CYS A 24 10.32 1.20 -0.46
C CYS A 24 10.93 0.29 0.60
N ASP A 25 11.04 0.80 1.83
CA ASP A 25 11.41 -0.04 2.96
C ASP A 25 10.23 -0.93 3.42
N ALA A 26 10.50 -1.81 4.39
CA ALA A 26 9.49 -2.71 4.92
C ALA A 26 8.25 -2.00 5.51
N ARG A 27 8.40 -0.76 6.03
CA ARG A 27 7.30 0.02 6.58
C ARG A 27 6.43 0.57 5.45
N GLY A 28 7.05 1.07 4.38
CA GLY A 28 6.37 1.44 3.14
C GLY A 28 5.53 0.29 2.59
N LEU A 29 6.13 -0.89 2.44
CA LEU A 29 5.43 -2.07 1.93
C LEU A 29 4.30 -2.53 2.86
N ALA A 30 4.50 -2.48 4.18
CA ALA A 30 3.46 -2.81 5.15
C ALA A 30 2.26 -1.85 5.06
N LEU A 31 2.52 -0.55 4.92
CA LEU A 31 1.47 0.45 4.68
C LEU A 31 0.74 0.18 3.36
N TYR A 32 1.47 -0.11 2.28
CA TYR A 32 0.86 -0.41 0.99
C TYR A 32 -0.08 -1.62 1.04
N LEU A 33 0.34 -2.70 1.68
CA LEU A 33 -0.50 -3.89 1.88
C LEU A 33 -1.75 -3.58 2.71
N LEU A 34 -1.63 -2.79 3.78
CA LEU A 34 -2.77 -2.35 4.56
C LEU A 34 -3.77 -1.57 3.69
N LEU A 35 -3.28 -0.64 2.87
CA LEU A 35 -4.15 0.15 1.99
C LEU A 35 -4.91 -0.77 1.03
N LEU A 36 -4.23 -1.70 0.36
CA LEU A 36 -4.85 -2.65 -0.58
C LEU A 36 -5.93 -3.54 0.04
N THR A 37 -5.79 -3.91 1.32
CA THR A 37 -6.80 -4.77 1.99
C THR A 37 -8.14 -4.08 2.21
N PHE A 38 -8.16 -2.75 2.28
CA PHE A 38 -9.36 -1.95 2.52
C PHE A 38 -9.74 -1.06 1.34
N SER A 39 -9.02 -1.18 0.22
CA SER A 39 -9.35 -0.44 -0.99
C SER A 39 -10.68 -0.90 -1.57
N ASP A 40 -11.47 0.05 -2.05
CA ASP A 40 -12.63 -0.25 -2.89
C ASP A 40 -12.19 -0.68 -4.32
N ALA A 41 -13.18 -0.88 -5.20
CA ALA A 41 -12.93 -1.25 -6.60
C ALA A 41 -12.13 -0.20 -7.40
N GLN A 42 -11.99 1.02 -6.89
CA GLN A 42 -11.22 2.11 -7.49
C GLN A 42 -9.84 2.29 -6.84
N GLY A 43 -9.47 1.43 -5.88
CA GLY A 43 -8.20 1.52 -5.18
C GLY A 43 -8.20 2.53 -4.03
N LEU A 44 -9.36 3.03 -3.59
CA LEU A 44 -9.44 4.09 -2.58
C LEU A 44 -9.52 3.53 -1.16
N SER A 45 -8.69 4.05 -0.27
CA SER A 45 -8.66 3.67 1.15
C SER A 45 -8.59 4.90 2.06
N TYR A 46 -9.19 4.81 3.26
CA TYR A 46 -9.25 5.91 4.22
C TYR A 46 -8.61 5.53 5.55
N TYR A 47 -7.53 6.22 5.93
CA TYR A 47 -6.86 6.05 7.22
C TYR A 47 -6.27 7.35 7.76
N SER A 48 -6.43 7.60 9.05
CA SER A 48 -5.59 8.59 9.74
C SER A 48 -4.19 8.04 9.98
N ASP A 49 -3.20 8.93 10.17
CA ASP A 49 -1.83 8.53 10.51
C ASP A 49 -1.82 7.64 11.77
N GLU A 50 -2.63 7.99 12.76
CA GLU A 50 -2.74 7.31 14.06
C GLU A 50 -3.33 5.92 13.92
N ARG A 51 -4.36 5.75 13.09
CA ARG A 51 -4.99 4.43 12.90
C ARG A 51 -4.10 3.49 12.11
N ALA A 52 -3.43 3.99 11.07
CA ALA A 52 -2.43 3.20 10.35
C ALA A 52 -1.24 2.84 11.25
N ALA A 53 -0.78 3.78 12.07
CA ALA A 53 0.30 3.57 13.03
C ALA A 53 -0.05 2.45 14.04
N ALA A 54 -1.25 2.50 14.60
CA ALA A 54 -1.74 1.47 15.54
C ALA A 54 -1.82 0.08 14.90
N LEU A 55 -2.30 -0.03 13.65
CA LEU A 55 -2.42 -1.31 12.95
C LEU A 55 -1.06 -1.90 12.56
N LEU A 56 -0.08 -1.05 12.26
CA LEU A 56 1.25 -1.46 11.81
C LEU A 56 2.29 -1.53 12.94
N SER A 57 1.91 -1.21 14.18
CA SER A 57 2.84 -1.06 15.32
C SER A 57 3.97 -0.08 15.02
N LEU A 58 3.63 1.05 14.41
CA LEU A 58 4.54 2.13 14.01
C LEU A 58 4.21 3.43 14.75
N SER A 59 5.08 4.44 14.66
CA SER A 59 4.70 5.81 15.02
C SER A 59 3.95 6.50 13.89
N ALA A 60 3.19 7.56 14.19
CA ALA A 60 2.58 8.40 13.16
C ALA A 60 3.64 9.03 12.23
N THR A 61 4.84 9.30 12.75
CA THR A 61 5.98 9.80 11.96
C THR A 61 6.48 8.75 10.97
N ASP A 62 6.61 7.48 11.40
CA ASP A 62 6.97 6.37 10.51
C ASP A 62 5.94 6.19 9.40
N VAL A 63 4.65 6.35 9.70
CA VAL A 63 3.57 6.25 8.69
C VAL A 63 3.68 7.37 7.66
N ARG A 64 3.97 8.61 8.08
CA ARG A 64 4.17 9.73 7.14
C ARG A 64 5.39 9.51 6.24
N GLU A 65 6.47 9.00 6.81
CA GLU A 65 7.68 8.68 6.05
C GLU A 65 7.46 7.52 5.08
N ALA A 66 6.81 6.45 5.52
CA ALA A 66 6.40 5.34 4.67
C ALA A 66 5.49 5.81 3.52
N ARG A 67 4.54 6.70 3.80
CA ARG A 67 3.68 7.32 2.78
C ARG A 67 4.49 8.10 1.76
N ARG A 68 5.46 8.91 2.21
CA ARG A 68 6.34 9.68 1.31
C ARG A 68 7.08 8.75 0.34
N GLN A 69 7.66 7.66 0.83
CA GLN A 69 8.34 6.67 -0.01
C GLN A 69 7.40 6.03 -1.04
N LEU A 70 6.16 5.70 -0.66
CA LEU A 70 5.17 5.11 -1.57
C LEU A 70 4.72 6.09 -2.67
N ILE A 71 4.61 7.38 -2.35
CA ILE A 71 4.32 8.43 -3.33
C ILE A 71 5.49 8.56 -4.31
N GLU A 72 6.73 8.62 -3.80
CA GLU A 72 7.94 8.71 -4.64
C GLU A 72 8.14 7.48 -5.52
N ALA A 73 7.62 6.32 -5.11
CA ALA A 73 7.65 5.08 -5.87
C ALA A 73 6.51 4.94 -6.90
N ASP A 74 5.64 5.94 -7.03
CA ASP A 74 4.41 5.93 -7.85
C ASP A 74 3.49 4.74 -7.51
N LEU A 75 3.44 4.34 -6.24
CA LEU A 75 2.58 3.25 -5.77
C LEU A 75 1.24 3.75 -5.25
N ILE A 76 1.21 4.97 -4.72
CA ILE A 76 0.00 5.61 -4.20
C ILE A 76 -0.05 7.10 -4.58
N ALA A 77 -1.26 7.65 -4.63
CA ALA A 77 -1.52 9.08 -4.44
C ALA A 77 -2.16 9.32 -3.07
N TYR A 78 -1.96 10.51 -2.51
CA TYR A 78 -2.52 10.88 -1.22
C TYR A 78 -2.98 12.34 -1.21
N GLU A 79 -4.22 12.54 -0.77
CA GLU A 79 -4.78 13.83 -0.42
C GLU A 79 -5.52 13.64 0.90
N ARG A 80 -5.15 14.36 1.96
CA ARG A 80 -5.76 14.12 3.28
C ARG A 80 -7.30 14.21 3.15
N PRO A 81 -8.05 13.18 3.58
CA PRO A 81 -7.65 11.94 4.29
C PRO A 81 -7.57 10.66 3.43
N LEU A 82 -7.69 10.79 2.11
CA LEU A 82 -7.83 9.74 1.12
C LEU A 82 -6.48 9.24 0.57
N TYR A 83 -6.36 7.93 0.44
CA TYR A 83 -5.30 7.25 -0.31
C TYR A 83 -5.89 6.65 -1.57
N GLN A 84 -5.12 6.66 -2.65
CA GLN A 84 -5.44 5.94 -3.87
C GLN A 84 -4.25 5.03 -4.23
N ALA A 85 -4.48 3.73 -4.29
CA ALA A 85 -3.51 2.80 -4.88
C ALA A 85 -3.47 3.01 -6.40
N LEU A 86 -2.28 3.20 -6.95
CA LEU A 86 -2.09 3.40 -8.38
C LEU A 86 -1.95 2.05 -9.10
N SER A 87 -2.47 1.97 -10.32
CA SER A 87 -2.29 0.78 -11.16
C SER A 87 -0.81 0.60 -11.47
N LEU A 88 -0.27 -0.60 -11.25
CA LEU A 88 1.08 -0.93 -11.68
C LEU A 88 1.10 -1.01 -13.22
N GLY A 89 2.09 -0.40 -13.88
CA GLY A 89 2.29 -0.42 -15.34
C GLY A 89 1.53 0.69 -16.12
N GLY A 90 2.12 1.40 -17.09
CA GLY A 90 3.50 1.41 -17.59
C GLY A 90 3.94 2.83 -17.91
N ALA A 91 5.26 3.05 -17.96
CA ALA A 91 5.80 4.22 -18.64
C ALA A 91 5.19 4.28 -20.05
N SER A 92 4.66 5.45 -20.40
CA SER A 92 4.42 5.80 -21.80
C SER A 92 5.73 5.82 -22.56
#